data_AF-A0A060LAA3-F1
#
_entry.id   AF-A0A060LAA3-F1
#
_cell.length_a   1.000
_cell.length_b   1.000
_cell.length_c   1.000
_cell.angle_alpha   90.00
_cell.angle_beta   90.00
_cell.angle_gamma   90.00
#
_symmetry.space_group_name_H-M   'P 1'
#
loop_
_entity.id
_entity.type
_entity.pdbx_description
1 polymer ?
#
loop_
_entity_poly.entity_id
_entity_poly.type
_entity_poly.pdbx_seq_one_letter_code
_entity_poly.pdbx_strand_id
1 'polypeptide(L)'
;GWRSYKNANARMLYFAPDLVFNDRRMHISSMYEHCVQMKHLSQEFVLLQVTQEEFLCMKALLLFSIIPVEGLKSQKYFDELRLTYINELDRLINYGRKTNCAMRFQQLTRLMDSLQPIVQKLHQFTFDLFVQARSLPTKVSFPEMIAEIISVQ
;
A
#
# COMPACT_ATOMS: atom_id res chain seq x y z
N GLY A 1 -1.85 5.44 2.73
CA GLY A 1 -1.94 6.31 1.54
C GLY A 1 -3.30 6.99 1.44
N TRP A 2 -4.30 6.31 0.88
CA TRP A 2 -5.56 6.95 0.43
C TRP A 2 -6.34 7.73 1.48
N ARG A 3 -6.60 7.16 2.67
CA ARG A 3 -7.32 7.87 3.74
C ARG A 3 -6.58 9.13 4.19
N SER A 4 -5.26 9.07 4.33
CA SER A 4 -4.42 10.24 4.65
C SER A 4 -4.52 11.32 3.58
N TYR A 5 -4.53 10.93 2.31
CA TYR A 5 -4.72 11.84 1.17
C TYR A 5 -6.10 12.52 1.24
N LYS A 6 -7.19 11.75 1.33
CA LYS A 6 -8.56 12.28 1.27
C LYS A 6 -8.99 13.04 2.52
N ASN A 7 -8.61 12.56 3.71
CA ASN A 7 -9.16 13.06 4.98
C ASN A 7 -8.19 13.99 5.73
N ALA A 8 -6.92 14.01 5.36
CA ALA A 8 -5.90 14.82 6.04
C ALA A 8 -4.97 15.57 5.07
N ASN A 9 -5.29 15.61 3.77
CA ASN A 9 -4.49 16.25 2.73
C ASN A 9 -3.00 15.86 2.80
N ALA A 10 -2.74 14.58 3.11
CA ALA A 10 -1.40 14.00 3.32
C ALA A 10 -0.52 14.66 4.41
N ARG A 11 -1.10 15.50 5.28
CA ARG A 11 -0.37 16.14 6.39
C ARG A 11 -0.17 15.20 7.58
N MET A 12 -1.12 14.28 7.77
CA MET A 12 -1.17 13.31 8.86
C MET A 12 -1.47 11.92 8.33
N LEU A 13 -1.12 10.89 9.09
CA LEU A 13 -1.50 9.51 8.79
C LEU A 13 -2.88 9.20 9.37
N TYR A 14 -3.87 9.01 8.50
CA TYR A 14 -5.25 8.74 8.90
C TYR A 14 -5.51 7.24 8.91
N PHE A 15 -5.31 6.59 10.06
CA PHE A 15 -5.60 5.16 10.20
C PHE A 15 -7.10 4.92 10.30
N ALA A 16 -7.79 5.65 11.19
CA ALA A 16 -9.23 5.63 11.41
C ALA A 16 -9.68 7.02 11.96
N PRO A 17 -11.00 7.32 12.03
CA PRO A 17 -11.49 8.60 12.54
C PRO A 17 -11.02 8.96 13.95
N ASP A 18 -10.88 7.97 14.82
CA ASP A 18 -10.40 8.04 16.20
C ASP A 18 -8.87 7.82 16.33
N LEU A 19 -8.21 7.38 15.25
CA LEU A 19 -6.78 7.08 15.21
C LEU A 19 -6.08 7.82 14.06
N VAL A 20 -5.71 9.07 14.33
CA VAL A 20 -4.89 9.89 13.43
C VAL A 20 -3.52 10.10 14.06
N PHE A 21 -2.48 9.92 13.25
CA PHE A 21 -1.08 10.11 13.65
C PHE A 21 -0.57 11.43 13.07
N ASN A 22 -0.23 12.35 13.96
CA ASN A 22 0.57 13.53 13.67
C ASN A 22 2.06 13.26 13.96
N ASP A 23 2.93 14.23 13.71
CA ASP A 23 4.38 14.05 13.89
C ASP A 23 4.74 13.64 15.33
N ARG A 24 4.05 14.17 16.34
CA ARG A 24 4.24 13.76 17.75
C ARG A 24 3.90 12.29 17.98
N ARG A 25 2.74 11.81 17.51
CA ARG A 25 2.35 10.40 17.65
C ARG A 25 3.26 9.46 16.86
N MET A 26 3.75 9.89 15.70
CA MET A 26 4.74 9.14 14.94
C MET A 26 6.05 8.97 15.73
N HIS A 27 6.54 10.01 16.42
CA HIS A 27 7.76 9.91 17.25
C HIS A 27 7.59 9.02 18.49
N ILE A 28 6.41 9.05 19.11
CA ILE A 28 6.12 8.20 20.28
C ILE A 28 5.90 6.74 19.86
N SER A 29 5.50 6.49 18.61
CA SER A 29 5.48 5.15 18.05
C SER A 29 6.90 4.66 17.78
N SER A 30 7.17 3.37 17.99
CA SER A 30 8.39 2.71 17.52
C SER A 30 8.47 2.56 15.99
N MET A 31 7.61 3.27 15.24
CA MET A 31 7.39 3.15 13.80
C MET A 31 7.68 4.45 13.04
N TYR A 32 8.45 5.37 13.62
CA TYR A 32 8.62 6.72 13.04
C TYR A 32 9.06 6.68 11.57
N GLU A 33 10.10 5.93 11.23
CA GLU A 33 10.61 5.82 9.87
C GLU A 33 9.57 5.25 8.90
N HIS A 34 8.88 4.16 9.28
CA HIS A 34 7.80 3.58 8.48
C HIS A 34 6.64 4.56 8.28
N CYS A 35 6.30 5.32 9.32
CA CYS A 35 5.28 6.36 9.24
C CYS A 35 5.68 7.46 8.26
N VAL A 36 6.94 7.91 8.27
CA VAL A 36 7.44 8.93 7.34
C VAL A 36 7.31 8.43 5.89
N GLN A 37 7.70 7.19 5.60
CA GLN A 37 7.56 6.60 4.26
C GLN A 37 6.09 6.52 3.82
N MET A 38 5.20 6.08 4.71
CA MET A 38 3.76 6.03 4.42
C MET A 38 3.12 7.42 4.25
N LYS A 39 3.65 8.44 4.94
CA LYS A 39 3.23 9.84 4.78
C LYS A 39 3.69 10.37 3.42
N HIS A 40 4.94 10.11 3.03
CA HIS A 40 5.46 10.42 1.70
C HIS A 40 4.60 9.81 0.59
N LEU A 41 4.24 8.52 0.70
CA LEU A 41 3.33 7.87 -0.25
C LEU A 41 1.99 8.62 -0.38
N SER A 42 1.43 9.13 0.72
CA SER A 42 0.20 9.92 0.64
C SER A 42 0.41 11.31 0.03
N GLN A 43 1.60 11.89 0.14
CA GLN A 43 1.96 13.16 -0.50
C GLN A 43 2.11 12.99 -2.01
N GLU A 44 2.64 11.85 -2.48
CA GLU A 44 2.67 11.51 -3.91
C GLU A 44 1.25 11.44 -4.51
N PHE A 45 0.26 10.96 -3.75
CA PHE A 45 -1.13 10.97 -4.20
C PHE A 45 -1.67 12.40 -4.41
N VAL A 46 -1.25 13.35 -3.56
CA VAL A 46 -1.56 14.78 -3.72
C VAL A 46 -0.85 15.33 -4.95
N LEU A 47 0.45 15.07 -5.10
CA LEU A 47 1.24 15.57 -6.23
C LEU A 47 0.66 15.11 -7.58
N LEU A 48 0.34 13.83 -7.68
CA LEU A 48 -0.18 13.23 -8.91
C LEU A 48 -1.70 13.44 -9.10
N GLN A 49 -2.37 14.02 -8.10
CA GLN A 49 -3.83 14.18 -8.07
C GLN A 49 -4.53 12.87 -8.44
N VAL A 50 -4.20 11.79 -7.71
CA VAL A 50 -4.73 10.45 -8.00
C VAL A 50 -6.24 10.45 -7.79
N THR A 51 -7.00 9.97 -8.79
CA THR A 51 -8.46 9.86 -8.69
C THR A 51 -8.86 8.60 -7.93
N GLN A 52 -10.13 8.52 -7.52
CA GLN A 52 -10.62 7.36 -6.79
C GLN A 52 -10.60 6.10 -7.67
N GLU A 53 -10.96 6.23 -8.93
CA GLU A 53 -10.99 5.16 -9.91
C GLU A 53 -9.58 4.63 -10.19
N GLU A 54 -8.62 5.52 -10.39
CA GLU A 54 -7.20 5.16 -10.54
C GLU A 54 -6.69 4.43 -9.29
N PHE A 55 -6.98 4.96 -8.09
CA PHE A 55 -6.58 4.31 -6.84
C PHE A 55 -7.17 2.91 -6.68
N LEU A 56 -8.46 2.73 -6.98
CA LEU A 56 -9.13 1.43 -6.87
C LEU A 56 -8.53 0.40 -7.85
N CYS A 57 -8.21 0.84 -9.07
CA CYS A 57 -7.56 0.00 -10.07
C CYS A 57 -6.13 -0.38 -9.65
N MET A 58 -5.32 0.61 -9.23
CA MET A 58 -3.97 0.38 -8.70
C MET A 58 -3.98 -0.57 -7.49
N LYS A 59 -4.96 -0.45 -6.59
CA LYS A 59 -5.11 -1.34 -5.43
C LYS A 59 -5.30 -2.80 -5.86
N ALA A 60 -6.05 -3.06 -6.92
CA ALA A 60 -6.20 -4.41 -7.46
C ALA A 60 -4.90 -4.89 -8.12
N LEU A 61 -4.22 -4.05 -8.89
CA LEU A 61 -2.93 -4.39 -9.50
C LEU A 61 -1.84 -4.70 -8.47
N LEU A 62 -1.82 -3.99 -7.34
CA LEU A 62 -0.92 -4.28 -6.22
C LEU A 62 -1.21 -5.66 -5.61
N LEU A 63 -2.48 -6.04 -5.46
CA LEU A 63 -2.85 -7.40 -5.02
C LEU A 63 -2.30 -8.46 -5.99
N PHE A 64 -2.37 -8.19 -7.30
CA PHE A 64 -1.86 -9.10 -8.33
C PHE A 64 -0.35 -9.03 -8.55
N SER A 65 0.37 -8.20 -7.80
CA SER A 65 1.83 -8.08 -7.88
C SER A 65 2.58 -9.08 -7.00
N ILE A 66 1.88 -9.75 -6.08
CA ILE A 66 2.46 -10.72 -5.16
C ILE A 66 2.06 -12.13 -5.63
N ILE A 67 3.03 -12.90 -6.12
CA ILE A 67 2.84 -14.25 -6.68
C ILE A 67 3.90 -15.17 -6.06
N PRO A 68 3.56 -16.43 -5.70
CA PRO A 68 4.54 -17.42 -5.28
C PRO A 68 5.60 -17.68 -6.37
N VAL A 69 6.81 -18.08 -5.97
CA VAL A 69 7.91 -18.35 -6.92
C VAL A 69 7.57 -19.53 -7.83
N GLU A 70 6.87 -20.52 -7.28
CA GLU A 70 6.34 -21.70 -7.96
C GLU A 70 5.12 -21.40 -8.86
N GLY A 71 4.61 -20.17 -8.84
CA GLY A 71 3.43 -19.74 -9.58
C GLY A 71 2.11 -20.20 -8.96
N LEU A 72 1.00 -19.81 -9.60
CA LEU A 72 -0.35 -20.16 -9.17
C LEU A 72 -0.88 -21.38 -9.92
N LYS A 73 -1.75 -22.16 -9.25
CA LYS A 73 -2.45 -23.31 -9.87
C LYS A 73 -3.15 -22.97 -11.18
N SER A 74 -3.64 -21.74 -11.30
CA SER A 74 -4.39 -21.24 -12.45
C SER A 74 -3.75 -19.98 -13.03
N GLN A 75 -2.44 -20.04 -13.29
CA GLN A 75 -1.64 -18.89 -13.74
C GLN A 75 -2.24 -18.15 -14.94
N LYS A 76 -2.72 -18.87 -15.96
CA LYS A 76 -3.33 -18.27 -17.16
C LYS A 76 -4.50 -17.33 -16.80
N TYR A 77 -5.42 -17.79 -15.96
CA TYR A 77 -6.57 -16.98 -15.54
C TYR A 77 -6.17 -15.79 -14.68
N PHE A 78 -5.12 -15.96 -13.85
CA PHE A 78 -4.56 -14.86 -13.08
C PHE A 78 -3.94 -13.79 -13.98
N ASP A 79 -3.19 -14.19 -15.01
CA ASP A 79 -2.57 -13.27 -15.96
C ASP A 79 -3.63 -12.51 -16.78
N GLU A 80 -4.70 -13.19 -17.23
CA GLU A 80 -5.85 -12.57 -17.89
C GLU A 80 -6.56 -11.56 -16.99
N LEU A 81 -6.77 -11.90 -15.72
CA LEU A 81 -7.36 -11.00 -14.73
C LEU A 81 -6.46 -9.78 -14.51
N ARG A 82 -5.16 -9.97 -14.33
CA ARG A 82 -4.20 -8.87 -14.18
C ARG A 82 -4.19 -7.97 -15.41
N LEU A 83 -4.21 -8.55 -16.61
CA LEU A 83 -4.26 -7.80 -17.88
C LEU A 83 -5.54 -6.96 -17.98
N THR A 84 -6.67 -7.49 -17.53
CA THR A 84 -7.95 -6.75 -17.49
C THR A 84 -7.83 -5.47 -16.67
N TYR A 85 -7.19 -5.53 -15.50
CA TYR A 85 -6.98 -4.34 -14.66
C TYR A 85 -5.92 -3.38 -15.23
N ILE A 86 -4.91 -3.88 -15.95
CA ILE A 86 -3.95 -3.02 -16.66
C ILE A 86 -4.67 -2.21 -17.74
N ASN A 87 -5.52 -2.87 -18.54
CA ASN A 87 -6.31 -2.24 -19.57
C ASN A 87 -7.34 -1.26 -18.99
N GLU A 88 -7.93 -1.58 -17.83
CA GLU A 88 -8.85 -0.68 -17.15
C GLU A 88 -8.14 0.59 -16.65
N LEU A 89 -6.92 0.46 -16.12
CA LEU A 89 -6.12 1.64 -15.72
C LEU A 89 -5.81 2.53 -16.94
N ASP A 90 -5.42 1.92 -18.06
CA ASP A 90 -5.19 2.64 -19.31
C ASP A 90 -6.46 3.34 -19.80
N ARG A 91 -7.62 2.66 -19.77
CA ARG A 91 -8.92 3.24 -20.11
C ARG A 91 -9.25 4.45 -19.24
N LEU A 92 -9.04 4.37 -17.93
CA LEU A 92 -9.30 5.47 -16.99
C LEU A 92 -8.41 6.69 -17.27
N ILE A 93 -7.14 6.47 -17.60
CA ILE A 93 -6.19 7.55 -17.94
C ILE A 93 -6.61 8.25 -19.24
N ASN A 94 -6.96 7.47 -20.27
CA ASN A 94 -7.34 8.00 -21.58
C ASN A 94 -8.72 8.69 -21.56
N TYR A 95 -9.64 8.25 -20.71
CA TYR A 95 -10.95 8.90 -20.57
C TYR A 95 -10.85 10.30 -19.97
N GLY A 96 -9.95 10.49 -18.99
CA GLY A 96 -9.80 11.76 -18.28
C GLY A 96 -8.84 12.77 -18.92
N ARG A 97 -8.05 12.38 -19.94
CA ARG A 97 -6.99 13.22 -20.53
C ARG A 97 -6.87 13.05 -22.04
N LYS A 98 -6.66 14.17 -22.74
CA LYS A 98 -6.41 14.19 -24.20
C LYS A 98 -4.92 14.15 -24.57
N THR A 99 -4.02 14.40 -23.61
CA THR A 99 -2.56 14.43 -23.80
C THR A 99 -1.85 13.82 -22.58
N ASN A 100 -0.58 13.43 -22.75
CA ASN A 100 0.29 12.88 -21.69
C ASN A 100 -0.18 11.56 -21.03
N CYS A 101 -1.04 10.78 -21.70
CA CYS A 101 -1.55 9.50 -21.17
C CYS A 101 -0.43 8.52 -20.81
N ALA A 102 0.53 8.31 -21.71
CA ALA A 102 1.67 7.40 -21.47
C ALA A 102 2.54 7.86 -20.27
N MET A 103 2.79 9.16 -20.15
CA MET A 103 3.53 9.73 -19.01
C MET A 103 2.78 9.49 -17.71
N ARG A 104 1.46 9.67 -17.70
CA ARG A 104 0.66 9.40 -16.50
C ARG A 104 0.66 7.91 -16.14
N PHE A 105 0.51 7.04 -17.12
CA PHE A 105 0.58 5.59 -16.89
C PHE A 105 1.90 5.24 -16.20
N GLN A 106 3.02 5.76 -16.70
CA GLN A 106 4.34 5.60 -16.09
C GLN A 106 4.45 6.19 -14.67
N GLN A 107 3.83 7.34 -14.41
CA GLN A 107 3.81 7.92 -13.06
C GLN A 107 3.07 7.02 -12.07
N LEU A 108 1.92 6.48 -12.47
CA LEU A 108 1.12 5.60 -11.60
C LEU A 108 1.78 4.23 -11.40
N THR A 109 2.44 3.66 -12.43
CA THR A 109 3.21 2.42 -12.26
C THR A 109 4.43 2.62 -11.36
N ARG A 110 5.21 3.69 -11.54
CA ARG A 110 6.33 4.03 -10.64
C ARG A 110 5.87 4.24 -9.20
N LEU A 111 4.71 4.86 -9.01
CA LEU A 111 4.10 5.00 -7.70
C LEU A 111 3.82 3.62 -7.08
N MET A 112 3.23 2.68 -7.84
CA MET A 112 3.02 1.30 -7.37
C MET A 112 4.34 0.58 -7.04
N ASP A 113 5.35 0.70 -7.90
CA ASP A 113 6.65 0.06 -7.71
C ASP A 113 7.35 0.59 -6.45
N SER A 114 7.19 1.89 -6.14
CA SER A 114 7.76 2.49 -4.93
C SER A 114 7.20 1.91 -3.61
N LEU A 115 6.04 1.24 -3.64
CA LEU A 115 5.49 0.57 -2.46
C LEU A 115 6.28 -0.69 -2.09
N GLN A 116 6.92 -1.38 -3.05
CA GLN A 116 7.59 -2.65 -2.78
C GLN A 116 8.59 -2.57 -1.61
N PRO A 117 9.58 -1.65 -1.61
CA PRO A 117 10.53 -1.55 -0.49
C PRO A 117 9.85 -1.09 0.82
N ILE A 118 8.77 -0.31 0.76
CA ILE A 118 8.01 0.12 1.94
C ILE A 118 7.31 -1.08 2.58
N VAL A 119 6.64 -1.90 1.77
CA VAL A 119 5.94 -3.11 2.20
C VAL A 119 6.91 -4.13 2.77
N GLN A 120 8.07 -4.35 2.13
CA GLN A 120 9.10 -5.25 2.65
C GLN A 120 9.60 -4.83 4.04
N LYS A 121 9.89 -3.53 4.25
CA LYS A 121 10.33 -3.02 5.55
C LYS A 121 9.23 -3.08 6.62
N LEU A 122 7.98 -2.83 6.26
CA LEU A 122 6.83 -2.96 7.16
C LEU A 122 6.58 -4.43 7.54
N HIS A 123 6.70 -5.33 6.58
CA HIS A 123 6.53 -6.76 6.80
C HIS A 123 7.61 -7.29 7.75
N GLN A 124 8.90 -6.99 7.49
CA GLN A 124 9.99 -7.36 8.37
C GLN A 124 9.79 -6.83 9.80
N PHE A 125 9.46 -5.54 9.93
CA PHE A 125 9.18 -4.93 11.23
C PHE A 125 8.03 -5.62 11.97
N THR A 126 6.96 -5.99 11.26
CA THR A 126 5.80 -6.68 11.84
C THR A 126 6.17 -8.08 12.29
N PHE A 127 6.98 -8.81 11.50
CA PHE A 127 7.47 -10.13 11.84
C PHE A 127 8.37 -10.10 13.09
N ASP A 128 9.33 -9.16 13.14
CA ASP A 128 10.23 -9.01 14.29
C ASP A 128 9.45 -8.72 15.58
N LEU A 129 8.46 -7.82 15.51
CA LEU A 129 7.57 -7.54 16.63
C LEU A 129 6.75 -8.77 17.06
N PHE A 130 6.28 -9.58 16.10
CA PHE A 130 5.52 -10.79 16.39
C PHE A 130 6.37 -11.82 17.14
N VAL A 131 7.60 -12.05 16.71
CA VAL A 131 8.56 -12.96 17.39
C VAL A 131 8.89 -12.45 18.80
N GLN A 132 9.13 -11.15 18.94
CA GLN A 132 9.39 -10.53 20.25
C GLN A 132 8.19 -10.65 21.19
N ALA A 133 6.97 -10.46 20.68
CA ALA A 133 5.76 -10.54 21.49
C ALA A 133 5.46 -11.95 22.03
N ARG A 134 5.96 -13.00 21.36
CA ARG A 134 5.87 -14.38 21.84
C ARG A 134 6.94 -14.77 22.84
N SER A 135 8.11 -14.12 22.79
CA SER A 135 9.29 -14.48 23.60
C SER A 135 9.44 -13.66 24.88
N LEU A 136 8.92 -12.43 24.90
CA LEU A 136 8.98 -11.51 26.04
C LEU A 136 7.59 -10.99 26.40
N PRO A 137 7.32 -10.65 27.67
CA PRO A 137 6.12 -9.91 28.06
C PRO A 137 6.18 -8.49 27.48
N THR A 138 5.90 -8.35 26.19
CA THR A 138 5.72 -7.06 25.52
C THR A 138 4.26 -6.61 25.64
N LYS A 139 4.02 -5.30 25.53
CA LYS A 139 2.66 -4.73 25.54
C LYS A 139 1.95 -4.81 24.18
N VAL A 140 2.51 -5.53 23.21
CA VAL A 140 1.97 -5.59 21.84
C VAL A 140 1.15 -6.87 21.70
N SER A 141 -0.13 -6.72 21.37
CA SER A 141 -1.05 -7.83 21.11
C SER A 141 -1.33 -7.96 19.61
N PHE A 142 -1.30 -9.19 19.10
CA PHE A 142 -1.67 -9.50 17.73
C PHE A 142 -3.07 -10.11 17.69
N PRO A 143 -4.02 -9.52 16.93
CA PRO A 143 -5.30 -10.16 16.67
C PRO A 143 -5.12 -11.49 15.92
N GLU A 144 -6.03 -12.43 16.14
CA GLU A 144 -6.00 -13.79 15.57
C GLU A 144 -5.74 -13.81 14.06
N MET A 145 -6.52 -13.06 13.28
CA MET A 145 -6.36 -12.94 11.83
C MET A 145 -4.93 -12.54 11.41
N ILE A 146 -4.32 -11.59 12.13
CA ILE A 146 -2.97 -11.11 11.80
C ILE A 146 -1.93 -12.16 12.19
N ALA A 147 -2.12 -12.82 13.34
CA ALA A 147 -1.23 -13.89 13.79
C ALA A 147 -1.24 -15.07 12.81
N GLU A 148 -2.41 -15.48 12.31
CA GLU A 148 -2.55 -16.52 11.30
C GLU A 148 -1.80 -16.16 10.01
N ILE A 149 -2.01 -14.95 9.47
CA ILE A 149 -1.35 -14.49 8.24
C ILE A 149 0.18 -14.50 8.40
N ILE A 150 0.72 -13.97 9.50
CA ILE A 150 2.17 -13.91 9.72
C ILE A 150 2.75 -15.32 9.90
N SER A 151 1.99 -16.25 10.46
CA SER A 151 2.47 -17.61 10.75
C SER A 151 2.62 -18.52 9.51
N VAL A 152 1.93 -18.18 8.41
CA VAL A 152 1.94 -18.96 7.15
C VAL A 152 2.83 -18.34 6.07
N GLN A 153 3.43 -17.19 6.36
CA GLN A 153 4.40 -16.49 5.51
C GLN A 153 5.82 -16.95 5.84
#